data_AF-A0A8T4TAX3-F1
#
_entry.id   AF-A0A8T4TAX3-F1
#
_cell.length_a   1.000
_cell.length_b   1.000
_cell.length_c   1.000
_cell.angle_alpha   90.00
_cell.angle_beta   90.00
_cell.angle_gamma   90.00
#
_symmetry.space_group_name_H-M   'P 1'
#
loop_
_entity.id
_entity.type
_entity.pdbx_description
1 polymer ?
#
loop_
_entity_poly.entity_id
_entity_poly.type
_entity_poly.pdbx_seq_one_letter_code
_entity_poly.pdbx_strand_id
1 'polypeptide(L)'
;MSVYGAIDCNKQSYLLLELHYKDGLITYLDHSTKVGCAPGSLKAGNFKIEVLDKDKLIYSSMFQDPSKMFVDVGENNKISGGLVDVGEKKFYLAVPAVEEANVKIYNNENVQVLNADIQSTQSVTRSRNVGLFGWVEDLLRNVSALLK
;
A
#
# COMPACT_ATOMS: atom_id res chain seq x y z
N MET A 1 23.77 -9.85 24.59
CA MET A 1 24.18 -9.30 23.28
C MET A 1 22.98 -9.38 22.36
N SER A 2 22.43 -8.24 21.96
CA SER A 2 21.20 -8.15 21.16
C SER A 2 21.54 -8.38 19.70
N VAL A 3 21.19 -9.54 19.15
CA VAL A 3 21.35 -9.89 17.73
C VAL A 3 20.10 -9.41 17.00
N TYR A 4 19.95 -8.10 16.83
CA TYR A 4 19.04 -7.54 15.85
C TYR A 4 19.89 -6.74 14.88
N GLY A 5 20.19 -7.34 13.72
CA GLY A 5 20.78 -6.62 12.60
C GLY A 5 19.88 -5.44 12.25
N ALA A 6 20.48 -4.29 11.93
CA ALA A 6 19.74 -3.12 11.53
C ALA A 6 18.81 -3.47 10.34
N ILE A 7 17.52 -3.13 10.48
CA ILE A 7 16.56 -3.28 9.38
C ILE A 7 16.95 -2.27 8.29
N ASP A 8 17.39 -2.76 7.14
CA ASP A 8 17.70 -1.93 5.98
C ASP A 8 16.40 -1.63 5.21
N CYS A 9 15.80 -0.47 5.49
CA CYS A 9 14.57 -0.03 4.84
C CYS A 9 14.67 0.05 3.32
N ASN A 10 15.87 0.23 2.75
CA ASN A 10 16.04 0.33 1.29
C ASN A 10 15.84 -1.01 0.58
N LYS A 11 15.86 -2.12 1.32
CA LYS A 11 15.61 -3.48 0.80
C LYS A 11 14.20 -3.98 1.08
N GLN A 12 13.37 -3.15 1.70
CA GLN A 12 11.98 -3.48 2.00
C GLN A 12 11.05 -2.83 0.97
N SER A 13 9.87 -3.42 0.83
CA SER A 13 8.80 -2.83 0.04
C SER A 13 7.48 -3.03 0.75
N TYR A 14 6.57 -2.09 0.54
CA TYR A 14 5.21 -2.15 1.06
C TYR A 14 4.22 -1.80 -0.04
N LEU A 15 3.02 -2.31 0.08
CA LEU A 15 1.87 -1.91 -0.71
C LEU A 15 1.20 -0.74 -0.02
N LEU A 16 1.04 0.36 -0.74
CA LEU A 16 0.21 1.48 -0.35
C LEU A 16 -1.15 1.32 -1.03
N LEU A 17 -2.15 0.91 -0.24
CA LEU A 17 -3.52 0.70 -0.70
C LEU A 17 -4.25 2.04 -0.72
N GLU A 18 -4.85 2.41 -1.85
CA GLU A 18 -5.82 3.51 -1.93
C GLU A 18 -7.22 2.97 -1.68
N LEU A 19 -7.85 3.47 -0.62
CA LEU A 19 -9.17 3.04 -0.17
C LEU A 19 -10.12 4.22 -0.12
N HIS A 20 -11.39 3.94 -0.29
CA HIS A 20 -12.45 4.92 -0.21
C HIS A 20 -13.52 4.50 0.78
N TYR A 21 -13.73 5.33 1.80
CA TYR A 21 -14.81 5.21 2.76
C TYR A 21 -16.02 6.02 2.29
N LYS A 22 -17.19 5.40 2.29
CA LYS A 22 -18.47 6.08 2.05
C LYS A 22 -19.58 5.40 2.84
N ASP A 23 -20.23 6.15 3.73
CA ASP A 23 -21.42 5.71 4.49
C ASP A 23 -21.27 4.33 5.17
N GLY A 24 -20.13 4.09 5.82
CA GLY A 24 -19.85 2.82 6.50
C GLY A 24 -19.19 1.73 5.63
N LEU A 25 -19.13 1.93 4.32
CA LEU A 25 -18.52 0.99 3.38
C LEU A 25 -17.09 1.42 3.04
N ILE A 26 -16.18 0.45 2.96
CA ILE A 26 -14.81 0.65 2.49
C ILE A 26 -14.67 -0.07 1.16
N THR A 27 -14.22 0.65 0.14
CA THR A 27 -13.96 0.13 -1.20
C THR A 27 -12.48 0.24 -1.52
N TYR A 28 -11.95 -0.80 -2.15
CA TYR A 28 -10.61 -0.78 -2.71
C TYR A 28 -10.62 -0.05 -4.06
N LEU A 29 -9.72 0.90 -4.26
CA LEU A 29 -9.60 1.66 -5.49
C LEU A 29 -8.40 1.20 -6.32
N ASP A 30 -7.21 1.28 -5.74
CA ASP A 30 -5.95 0.96 -6.40
C ASP A 30 -4.85 0.68 -5.37
N HIS A 31 -3.66 0.29 -5.82
CA HIS A 31 -2.48 0.19 -4.97
C HIS A 31 -1.22 0.66 -5.69
N SER A 32 -0.18 0.94 -4.91
CA SER A 32 1.17 1.11 -5.46
C SER A 32 2.20 0.41 -4.58
N THR A 33 3.21 -0.18 -5.21
CA THR A 33 4.36 -0.75 -4.50
C THR A 33 5.39 0.36 -4.26
N LYS A 34 5.80 0.54 -3.01
CA LYS A 34 6.80 1.54 -2.60
C LYS A 34 8.00 0.85 -1.97
N VAL A 35 9.20 1.33 -2.28
CA VAL A 35 10.45 0.90 -1.64
C VAL A 35 10.63 1.67 -0.33
N GLY A 36 10.99 0.98 0.74
CA GLY A 36 11.11 1.57 2.07
C GLY A 36 10.50 0.70 3.15
N CYS A 37 10.71 1.11 4.40
CA CYS A 37 9.89 0.65 5.51
C CYS A 37 8.52 1.30 5.43
N ALA A 38 7.45 0.54 5.67
CA ALA A 38 6.13 1.11 5.85
C ALA A 38 6.17 2.12 7.02
N PRO A 39 5.49 3.28 6.91
CA PRO A 39 5.35 4.19 8.05
C PRO A 39 4.73 3.41 9.22
N GLY A 40 5.29 3.63 10.42
CA GLY A 40 4.96 2.85 11.62
C GLY A 40 3.47 2.80 11.94
N SER A 41 3.10 1.77 12.72
CA SER A 41 1.72 1.31 12.96
C SER A 41 0.69 2.43 13.02
N LEU A 42 -0.37 2.27 12.21
CA LEU A 42 -1.61 2.99 12.35
C LEU A 42 -2.05 2.92 13.82
N LYS A 43 -2.41 4.08 14.39
CA LYS A 43 -2.78 4.21 15.81
C LYS A 43 -3.82 3.15 16.18
N ALA A 44 -3.76 2.67 17.43
CA ALA A 44 -4.82 1.82 17.99
C ALA A 44 -6.19 2.46 17.69
N GLY A 45 -7.02 1.74 16.97
CA GLY A 45 -8.27 2.25 16.43
C GLY A 45 -9.30 1.14 16.24
N ASN A 46 -10.46 1.50 15.71
CA ASN A 46 -11.63 0.63 15.77
C ASN A 46 -11.78 -0.30 14.56
N PHE A 47 -10.93 -0.16 13.54
CA PHE A 47 -10.91 -1.06 12.39
C PHE A 47 -9.71 -1.98 12.46
N LYS A 48 -9.84 -3.19 11.91
CA LYS A 48 -8.76 -4.17 11.79
C LYS A 48 -8.52 -4.48 10.33
N ILE A 49 -7.26 -4.45 9.90
CA ILE A 49 -6.81 -4.96 8.60
C ILE A 49 -6.08 -6.29 8.80
N GLU A 50 -6.35 -7.25 7.92
CA GLU A 50 -5.65 -8.52 7.82
C GLU A 50 -5.16 -8.69 6.38
N VAL A 51 -3.93 -9.17 6.23
CA VAL A 51 -3.37 -9.53 4.93
C VAL A 51 -2.95 -10.97 4.97
N LEU A 52 -3.44 -11.73 4.00
CA LEU A 52 -3.16 -13.14 3.82
C LEU A 52 -2.33 -13.33 2.54
N ASP A 53 -1.31 -14.18 2.60
CA ASP A 53 -0.57 -14.71 1.45
C ASP A 53 -0.89 -16.20 1.37
N LYS A 54 -1.54 -16.64 0.29
CA LYS A 54 -1.98 -18.05 0.10
C LYS A 54 -2.70 -18.59 1.34
N ASP A 55 -3.73 -17.87 1.79
CA ASP A 55 -4.54 -18.16 3.00
C ASP A 55 -3.81 -18.09 4.35
N LYS A 56 -2.51 -17.78 4.36
CA LYS A 56 -1.74 -17.60 5.60
C LYS A 56 -1.76 -16.14 6.02
N LEU A 57 -2.25 -15.85 7.22
CA LEU A 57 -2.15 -14.51 7.81
C LEU A 57 -0.67 -14.12 7.99
N ILE A 58 -0.26 -13.05 7.31
CA ILE A 58 1.11 -12.51 7.37
C ILE A 58 1.19 -11.16 8.07
N TYR A 59 0.06 -10.43 8.14
CA TYR A 59 -0.01 -9.12 8.76
C TYR A 59 -1.40 -8.88 9.34
N SER A 60 -1.43 -8.32 10.54
CA SER A 60 -2.65 -7.81 11.16
C SER A 60 -2.34 -6.53 11.91
N SER A 61 -3.20 -5.53 11.75
CA SER A 61 -3.06 -4.26 12.46
C SER A 61 -4.41 -3.59 12.66
N MET A 62 -4.49 -2.72 13.66
CA MET A 62 -5.64 -1.87 13.89
C MET A 62 -5.38 -0.48 13.32
N PHE A 63 -6.44 0.20 12.88
CA PHE A 63 -6.35 1.57 12.41
C PHE A 63 -7.55 2.41 12.81
N GLN A 64 -7.34 3.73 12.81
CA GLN A 64 -8.34 4.70 13.20
C GLN A 64 -9.50 4.74 12.21
N ASP A 65 -10.68 5.00 12.74
CA ASP A 65 -11.91 5.15 11.97
C ASP A 65 -11.76 6.19 10.84
N PRO A 66 -11.90 5.79 9.56
CA PRO A 66 -11.75 6.70 8.42
C PRO A 66 -12.85 7.74 8.35
N SER A 67 -13.99 7.55 9.02
CA SER A 67 -15.05 8.55 9.13
C SER A 67 -14.65 9.76 9.96
N LYS A 68 -13.55 9.69 10.74
CA LYS A 68 -13.11 10.80 11.58
C LYS A 68 -11.94 11.54 10.95
N MET A 69 -12.09 12.85 10.83
CA MET A 69 -11.02 13.74 10.36
C MET A 69 -10.71 14.78 11.43
N PHE A 70 -9.42 15.01 11.67
CA PHE A 70 -8.98 16.14 12.46
C PHE A 70 -8.97 17.38 11.57
N VAL A 71 -9.65 18.43 12.02
CA VAL A 71 -9.72 19.71 11.31
C VAL A 71 -9.27 20.80 12.28
N ASP A 72 -8.33 21.61 11.82
CA ASP A 72 -7.91 22.83 12.49
C ASP A 72 -8.81 23.97 12.05
N VAL A 73 -9.48 24.62 13.02
CA VAL A 73 -10.29 25.80 12.80
C VAL A 73 -9.57 27.00 13.40
N GLY A 74 -9.26 28.00 12.58
CA GLY A 74 -8.68 29.26 13.03
C GLY A 74 -9.76 30.26 13.40
N GLU A 75 -9.80 30.68 14.67
CA GLU A 75 -10.69 31.73 15.15
C GLU A 75 -9.94 32.67 16.11
N ASN A 76 -10.08 33.98 15.94
CA ASN A 76 -9.51 35.00 16.84
C ASN A 76 -8.01 34.83 17.16
N ASN A 77 -7.16 34.64 16.14
CA ASN A 77 -5.70 34.39 16.28
C ASN A 77 -5.34 33.13 17.11
N LYS A 78 -6.28 32.19 17.28
CA LYS A 78 -6.04 30.87 17.89
C LYS A 78 -6.43 29.78 16.91
N ILE A 79 -5.61 28.73 16.86
CA ILE A 79 -5.96 27.48 16.17
C ILE A 79 -6.57 26.55 17.21
N SER A 80 -7.83 26.17 17.02
CA SER A 80 -8.50 25.12 17.78
C SER A 80 -8.76 23.93 16.87
N GLY A 81 -8.32 22.75 17.30
CA GLY A 81 -8.52 21.51 16.55
C GLY A 81 -9.71 20.70 17.08
N GLY A 82 -10.41 20.02 16.19
CA GLY A 82 -11.53 19.15 16.52
C GLY A 82 -11.61 17.92 15.62
N LEU A 83 -12.35 16.89 16.06
CA LEU A 83 -12.73 15.76 15.21
C LEU A 83 -14.09 16.06 14.60
N VAL A 84 -14.18 15.94 13.27
CA VAL A 84 -15.45 15.96 12.54
C VAL A 84 -15.70 14.60 11.91
N ASP A 85 -16.96 14.19 11.89
CA ASP A 85 -17.40 13.02 11.15
C ASP A 85 -17.60 13.40 9.69
N VAL A 86 -17.07 12.57 8.78
CA VAL A 86 -17.20 12.72 7.33
C VAL A 86 -17.93 11.50 6.76
N GLY A 87 -18.91 11.75 5.89
CA GLY A 87 -19.64 10.68 5.21
C GLY A 87 -18.84 10.01 4.09
N GLU A 88 -17.82 10.69 3.56
CA GLU A 88 -17.02 10.24 2.42
C GLU A 88 -15.57 10.70 2.53
N LYS A 89 -14.60 9.79 2.31
CA LYS A 89 -13.17 10.12 2.37
C LYS A 89 -12.28 9.07 1.69
N LYS A 90 -11.26 9.54 0.97
CA LYS A 90 -10.11 8.71 0.55
C LYS A 90 -9.04 8.62 1.63
N PHE A 91 -8.49 7.43 1.83
CA PHE A 91 -7.41 7.19 2.78
C PHE A 91 -6.47 6.09 2.28
N TYR A 92 -5.31 5.98 2.92
CA TYR A 92 -4.28 5.04 2.50
C TYR A 92 -3.85 4.16 3.65
N LEU A 93 -3.62 2.87 3.36
CA LEU A 93 -3.05 1.91 4.31
C LEU A 93 -1.78 1.32 3.72
N ALA A 94 -0.70 1.34 4.50
CA ALA A 94 0.53 0.65 4.15
C ALA A 94 0.51 -0.77 4.72
N VAL A 95 0.73 -1.77 3.88
CA VAL A 95 0.80 -3.18 4.26
C VAL A 95 2.03 -3.85 3.65
N PRO A 96 2.52 -4.97 4.19
CA PRO A 96 3.66 -5.69 3.60
C PRO A 96 3.41 -6.05 2.14
N ALA A 97 4.44 -5.90 1.30
CA ALA A 97 4.34 -6.30 -0.09
C ALA A 97 4.52 -7.82 -0.24
N VAL A 98 3.50 -8.49 -0.79
CA VAL A 98 3.54 -9.88 -1.24
C VAL A 98 2.98 -9.97 -2.66
N GLU A 99 3.35 -11.02 -3.38
CA GLU A 99 2.97 -11.22 -4.79
C GLU A 99 1.45 -11.29 -4.95
N GLU A 100 0.79 -12.07 -4.09
CA GLU A 100 -0.67 -12.24 -4.05
C GLU A 100 -1.16 -11.98 -2.63
N ALA A 101 -1.74 -10.79 -2.40
CA ALA A 101 -2.27 -10.38 -1.11
C ALA A 101 -3.80 -10.47 -1.13
N ASN A 102 -4.37 -11.28 -0.25
CA ASN A 102 -5.79 -11.18 0.07
C ASN A 102 -5.94 -10.25 1.29
N VAL A 103 -6.53 -9.07 1.05
CA VAL A 103 -6.71 -8.02 2.05
C VAL A 103 -8.14 -8.02 2.57
N LYS A 104 -8.29 -8.16 3.89
CA LYS A 104 -9.58 -8.11 4.59
C LYS A 104 -9.59 -6.95 5.57
N ILE A 105 -10.71 -6.23 5.63
CA ILE A 105 -10.93 -5.19 6.63
C ILE A 105 -12.18 -5.52 7.43
N TYR A 106 -12.08 -5.35 8.73
CA TYR A 106 -13.15 -5.55 9.69
C TYR A 106 -13.43 -4.24 10.44
N ASN A 107 -14.70 -3.96 10.69
CA ASN A 107 -15.10 -2.85 11.56
C ASN A 107 -14.95 -3.21 13.05
N ASN A 108 -15.41 -2.31 13.92
CA ASN A 108 -15.38 -2.43 15.38
C ASN A 108 -16.23 -3.57 15.95
N GLU A 109 -17.21 -4.03 15.18
CA GLU A 109 -18.07 -5.17 15.52
C GLU A 109 -17.52 -6.50 14.96
N ASN A 110 -16.29 -6.49 14.43
CA ASN A 110 -15.67 -7.61 13.71
C ASN A 110 -16.43 -8.06 12.45
N VAL A 111 -17.27 -7.21 11.88
CA VAL A 111 -17.93 -7.46 10.59
C VAL A 111 -16.94 -7.16 9.47
N GLN A 112 -16.78 -8.10 8.54
CA GLN A 112 -15.95 -7.90 7.36
C GLN A 112 -16.60 -6.86 6.42
N VAL A 113 -15.90 -5.75 6.18
CA VAL A 113 -16.36 -4.64 5.33
C VAL A 113 -15.59 -4.56 4.01
N LEU A 114 -14.47 -5.27 3.88
CA LEU A 114 -13.72 -5.41 2.64
C LEU A 114 -13.14 -6.82 2.53
N ASN A 115 -13.13 -7.38 1.32
CA ASN A 115 -12.32 -8.52 0.92
C ASN A 115 -11.85 -8.28 -0.51
N ALA A 116 -10.54 -8.10 -0.71
CA ALA A 116 -9.95 -7.76 -2.00
C ALA A 116 -8.68 -8.56 -2.26
N ASP A 117 -8.59 -9.17 -3.44
CA ASP A 117 -7.37 -9.81 -3.93
C ASP A 117 -6.53 -8.80 -4.70
N ILE A 118 -5.27 -8.65 -4.28
CA ILE A 118 -4.35 -7.64 -4.78
C ILE A 118 -3.10 -8.35 -5.29
N GLN A 119 -2.85 -8.21 -6.59
CA GLN A 119 -1.63 -8.69 -7.22
C GLN A 119 -0.58 -7.58 -7.22
N SER A 120 0.50 -7.78 -6.47
CA SER A 120 1.64 -6.88 -6.53
C SER A 120 2.49 -7.28 -7.73
N THR A 121 2.66 -6.37 -8.69
CA THR A 121 3.86 -6.43 -9.53
C THR A 121 5.03 -6.08 -8.63
N GLN A 122 5.64 -7.09 -8.00
CA GLN A 122 6.99 -6.93 -7.48
C GLN A 122 7.88 -6.70 -8.70
N SER A 123 8.02 -5.44 -9.14
CA SER A 123 9.18 -5.04 -9.92
C SER A 123 10.34 -5.07 -8.95
N VAL A 124 10.79 -6.27 -8.58
CA VAL A 124 12.18 -6.46 -8.20
C VAL A 124 12.91 -5.99 -9.44
N THR A 125 13.39 -4.76 -9.41
CA THR A 125 14.51 -4.35 -10.22
C THR A 125 15.65 -5.23 -9.73
N ARG A 126 15.67 -6.50 -10.19
CA ARG A 126 16.92 -7.15 -10.49
C ARG A 126 17.54 -6.12 -11.40
N SER A 127 18.55 -5.43 -10.88
CA SER A 127 19.64 -4.95 -11.71
C SER A 127 20.15 -6.19 -12.45
N ARG A 128 19.43 -6.60 -13.49
CA ARG A 128 20.09 -7.01 -14.70
C ARG A 128 20.93 -5.78 -15.00
N ASN A 129 22.23 -5.93 -14.86
CA ASN A 129 23.14 -5.43 -15.87
C ASN A 129 22.53 -5.81 -17.23
N VAL A 130 21.53 -5.05 -17.67
CA VAL A 130 21.23 -4.89 -19.07
C VAL A 130 22.41 -4.06 -19.51
N GLY A 131 23.50 -4.77 -19.79
CA GLY A 131 24.58 -4.26 -20.59
C GLY A 131 23.92 -3.53 -21.75
N LEU A 132 24.40 -2.32 -21.91
CA LEU A 132 24.04 -1.32 -22.91
C LEU A 132 24.29 -1.86 -24.33
N PHE A 133 23.73 -3.01 -24.72
CA PHE A 133 24.05 -3.73 -25.96
C PHE A 133 22.89 -4.55 -26.55
N GLY A 134 21.68 -4.50 -25.98
CA GLY A 134 20.53 -5.27 -26.49
C GLY A 134 19.74 -4.63 -27.64
N TRP A 135 20.00 -3.36 -27.99
CA TRP A 135 19.19 -2.62 -28.97
C TRP A 135 19.85 -2.47 -30.35
N VAL A 136 21.08 -2.96 -30.55
CA VAL A 136 21.80 -2.81 -31.82
C VAL A 136 21.67 -4.05 -32.72
N GLU A 137 21.32 -5.22 -32.19
CA GLU A 137 21.24 -6.44 -33.01
C GLU A 137 19.90 -6.63 -33.74
N ASP A 138 18.78 -6.11 -33.22
CA ASP A 138 17.48 -6.20 -33.90
C ASP A 138 17.30 -5.18 -35.03
N LEU A 139 18.04 -4.07 -35.00
CA LEU A 139 18.01 -3.07 -36.08
C LEU A 139 18.82 -3.50 -37.31
N LEU A 140 19.81 -4.38 -37.16
CA LEU A 140 20.61 -4.91 -38.28
C LEU A 140 19.99 -6.12 -38.96
N ARG A 141 19.13 -6.90 -38.28
CA ARG A 141 18.42 -8.03 -38.92
C ARG A 141 17.35 -7.56 -39.90
N ASN A 142 16.66 -6.46 -39.61
CA ASN A 142 15.59 -5.96 -40.49
C ASN A 142 16.09 -5.18 -41.72
N VAL A 143 17.33 -4.69 -41.74
CA VAL A 143 17.86 -4.02 -42.94
C VAL A 143 18.35 -5.03 -43.99
N SER A 144 18.80 -6.23 -43.59
CA SER A 144 19.24 -7.26 -44.56
C SER A 144 18.09 -7.96 -45.29
N ALA A 145 16.86 -7.88 -44.77
CA ALA A 145 15.66 -8.46 -45.38
C ALA A 145 14.99 -7.52 -46.41
N LEU A 146 15.45 -6.27 -46.53
CA LEU A 146 14.94 -5.26 -47.46
C LEU A 146 15.87 -5.01 -48.66
N LEU A 147 16.98 -5.75 -48.78
CA LEU A 147 17.96 -5.64 -49.87
C LEU A 147 18.20 -6.98 -50.60
N LYS A 148 17.17 -7.81 -50.73
CA LYS A 148 17.13 -8.92 -51.69
C LYS A 148 15.90 -8.83 -52.58
#